data_AF-A0A969JE87-F1
#
_entry.id   AF-A0A969JE87-F1
#
_cell.length_a   1.000
_cell.length_b   1.000
_cell.length_c   1.000
_cell.angle_alpha   90.00
_cell.angle_beta   90.00
_cell.angle_gamma   90.00
#
_symmetry.space_group_name_H-M   'P 1'
#
loop_
_entity.id
_entity.type
_entity.pdbx_description
1 polymer ?
#
loop_
_entity_poly.entity_id
_entity_poly.type
_entity_poly.pdbx_seq_one_letter_code
_entity_poly.pdbx_strand_id
1 'polypeptide(L)'
;MYGLDINFSEDAPWLTKLVDKIPFIDTKEPSKVTLSAEGALLQPGHSKAINLGCDSGGSVYLDDFEGSSNPFSLLAQPGVWSLSSVPRTNLYPESNKDSIYSSVNRAMLNWYRIDQTLLQGERSGRANERSPFVEAITQQEVFPNRSVNQDPLNGFNAFLPTLDLTYRPKVRGPYNFDIPGGQTVAGLKISEGLRGDGSLNRPETRWAGITRGITTTDFEASNVEYIDFWMLDPFLDESKLENNKGKLFFHLGDISEDILRDSRKSYENGLPGTLNPDLRTDKSVWGRVPRTELPLPNSSSADNEDRRLQDVGLDGLDNNGERIAFQAYLQQISSLSPVAQDAIRQDPANDDFAYYDDQKLFAQGTDVLTRYSKFNGVEGNSASNTGQSGVQSSTNLPDAEDANRDNSFEENEAFFEYELPLEPLPGGYLNTSRFGKYYIESLDAPASTTISPGFKRRRWHHFRIPLSQFDGKFGSITDFRSIRFMRMVVKGFSEETTIRMGKLDLIRNQWRRYSQRVAVDGGTASNRLSTASVELNAVNIEENSQRRPFNYVVPSCIPREPFVQSFAAGAFQNEQSLSFKYKKTSAQVKVQPLSNYLIQICVFMNA
;
A
#
# COMPACT_ATOMS: atom_id res chain seq x y z
N MET A 1 -25.77 -37.15 -28.54
CA MET A 1 -27.10 -37.74 -28.30
C MET A 1 -27.50 -38.50 -29.53
N TYR A 2 -27.99 -39.71 -29.37
CA TYR A 2 -28.54 -40.53 -30.45
C TYR A 2 -30.03 -40.66 -30.20
N GLY A 3 -30.86 -40.30 -31.17
CA GLY A 3 -32.31 -40.38 -31.08
C GLY A 3 -32.85 -41.39 -32.10
N LEU A 4 -33.86 -42.14 -31.70
CA LEU A 4 -34.69 -42.97 -32.55
C LEU A 4 -36.14 -42.50 -32.35
N ASP A 5 -36.78 -42.15 -33.45
CA ASP A 5 -38.20 -41.83 -33.49
C ASP A 5 -38.90 -42.84 -34.40
N ILE A 6 -39.90 -43.53 -33.86
CA ILE A 6 -40.78 -44.43 -34.60
C ILE A 6 -42.19 -43.83 -34.54
N ASN A 7 -42.65 -43.38 -35.71
CA ASN A 7 -44.04 -42.98 -35.90
C ASN A 7 -44.71 -43.94 -36.88
N PHE A 8 -45.70 -44.66 -36.38
CA PHE A 8 -46.54 -45.56 -37.16
C PHE A 8 -47.99 -45.07 -37.09
N SER A 9 -48.62 -44.91 -38.25
CA SER A 9 -50.01 -44.47 -38.36
C SER A 9 -50.68 -45.29 -39.43
N GLU A 10 -51.68 -46.06 -39.04
CA GLU A 10 -52.46 -46.87 -39.97
C GLU A 10 -53.95 -46.74 -39.66
N ASP A 11 -54.75 -46.76 -40.71
CA ASP A 11 -56.19 -46.83 -40.58
C ASP A 11 -56.55 -48.20 -40.00
N ALA A 12 -57.44 -48.22 -39.00
CA ALA A 12 -57.94 -49.43 -38.34
C ALA A 12 -59.44 -49.64 -38.65
N PRO A 13 -59.79 -50.15 -39.84
CA PRO A 13 -61.18 -50.40 -40.23
C PRO A 13 -61.91 -51.37 -39.29
N TRP A 14 -61.17 -52.29 -38.65
CA TRP A 14 -61.74 -53.22 -37.67
C TRP A 14 -62.24 -52.50 -36.41
N LEU A 15 -61.59 -51.41 -36.00
CA LEU A 15 -62.00 -50.59 -34.86
C LEU A 15 -63.23 -49.75 -35.22
N THR A 16 -63.25 -49.17 -36.42
CA THR A 16 -64.41 -48.46 -36.98
C THR A 16 -65.66 -49.36 -36.98
N LYS A 17 -65.51 -50.59 -37.52
CA LYS A 17 -66.58 -51.59 -37.54
C LYS A 17 -66.99 -52.12 -36.17
N LEU A 18 -66.12 -52.05 -35.17
CA LEU A 18 -66.44 -52.45 -33.80
C LEU A 18 -67.25 -51.36 -33.10
N VAL A 19 -66.93 -50.09 -33.35
CA VAL A 19 -67.70 -48.94 -32.87
C VAL A 19 -69.10 -48.91 -33.50
N ASP A 20 -69.23 -49.21 -34.78
CA ASP A 20 -70.52 -49.31 -35.49
C ASP A 20 -71.44 -50.44 -34.98
N LYS A 21 -70.92 -51.37 -34.16
CA LYS A 21 -71.73 -52.42 -33.51
C LYS A 21 -72.40 -51.95 -32.22
N ILE A 22 -72.10 -50.74 -31.74
CA ILE A 22 -72.77 -50.14 -30.58
C ILE A 22 -74.11 -49.56 -31.06
N PRO A 23 -75.26 -49.95 -30.47
CA PRO A 23 -76.57 -49.49 -30.92
C PRO A 23 -76.65 -47.96 -30.91
N PHE A 24 -77.24 -47.38 -31.97
CA PHE A 24 -77.47 -45.95 -32.18
C PHE A 24 -76.25 -45.08 -32.55
N ILE A 25 -75.10 -45.68 -32.90
CA ILE A 25 -73.90 -44.97 -33.41
C ILE A 25 -73.54 -45.52 -34.80
N ASP A 26 -73.29 -44.63 -35.77
CA ASP A 26 -72.90 -45.00 -37.15
C ASP A 26 -71.76 -44.05 -37.59
N THR A 27 -70.54 -44.56 -37.71
CA THR A 27 -69.34 -43.75 -37.92
C THR A 27 -68.89 -43.74 -39.38
N LYS A 28 -68.85 -42.54 -39.99
CA LYS A 28 -68.44 -42.36 -41.40
C LYS A 28 -66.94 -42.08 -41.58
N GLU A 29 -66.27 -41.64 -40.52
CA GLU A 29 -64.83 -41.34 -40.55
C GLU A 29 -64.00 -42.56 -40.14
N PRO A 30 -62.92 -42.88 -40.87
CA PRO A 30 -62.09 -44.03 -40.57
C PRO A 30 -61.35 -43.83 -39.23
N SER A 31 -61.43 -44.83 -38.35
CA SER A 31 -60.62 -44.88 -37.13
C SER A 31 -59.15 -45.08 -37.49
N LYS A 32 -58.25 -44.37 -36.82
CA LYS A 32 -56.79 -44.49 -36.99
C LYS A 32 -56.13 -44.96 -35.70
N VAL A 33 -55.11 -45.78 -35.84
CA VAL A 33 -54.23 -46.14 -34.73
C VAL A 33 -52.88 -45.51 -35.00
N THR A 34 -52.48 -44.63 -34.10
CA THR A 34 -51.16 -43.98 -34.11
C THR A 34 -50.33 -44.51 -32.96
N LEU A 35 -49.15 -45.01 -33.26
CA LEU A 35 -48.12 -45.38 -32.30
C LEU A 35 -46.92 -44.47 -32.51
N SER A 36 -46.59 -43.69 -31.49
CA SER A 36 -45.37 -42.89 -31.43
C SER A 36 -44.49 -43.43 -30.31
N ALA A 37 -43.24 -43.75 -30.64
CA ALA A 37 -42.25 -44.21 -29.69
C ALA A 37 -40.93 -43.47 -29.94
N GLU A 38 -40.46 -42.77 -28.92
CA GLU A 38 -39.17 -42.10 -28.93
C GLU A 38 -38.21 -42.81 -27.97
N GLY A 39 -37.00 -43.07 -28.44
CA GLY A 39 -35.90 -43.54 -27.63
C GLY A 39 -34.69 -42.63 -27.85
N ALA A 40 -34.19 -42.01 -26.79
CA ALA A 40 -32.98 -41.21 -26.85
C ALA A 40 -31.89 -41.82 -25.96
N LEU A 41 -30.73 -42.08 -26.55
CA LEU A 41 -29.52 -42.43 -25.83
C LEU A 41 -28.63 -41.19 -25.73
N LEU A 42 -28.46 -40.70 -24.51
CA LEU A 42 -27.48 -39.66 -24.22
C LEU A 42 -26.14 -40.33 -23.91
N GLN A 43 -25.14 -40.06 -24.75
CA GLN A 43 -23.74 -40.31 -24.40
C GLN A 43 -23.15 -39.00 -23.89
N PRO A 44 -23.12 -38.75 -22.57
CA PRO A 44 -22.48 -37.57 -22.03
C PRO A 44 -20.98 -37.63 -22.27
N GLY A 45 -20.39 -36.48 -22.53
CA GLY A 45 -18.95 -36.29 -22.68
C GLY A 45 -18.60 -34.85 -22.36
N HIS A 46 -17.32 -34.55 -22.32
CA HIS A 46 -16.80 -33.21 -22.04
C HIS A 46 -15.96 -32.68 -23.20
N SER A 47 -15.72 -31.37 -23.21
CA SER A 47 -14.83 -30.75 -24.18
C SER A 47 -13.39 -31.19 -23.92
N LYS A 48 -12.64 -31.55 -24.97
CA LYS A 48 -11.19 -31.81 -24.85
C LYS A 48 -10.40 -30.59 -24.33
N ALA A 49 -10.98 -29.40 -24.42
CA ALA A 49 -10.36 -28.17 -23.92
C ALA A 49 -10.25 -28.12 -22.38
N ILE A 50 -11.06 -28.90 -21.63
CA ILE A 50 -11.00 -28.97 -20.16
C ILE A 50 -10.16 -30.16 -19.65
N ASN A 51 -9.45 -30.84 -20.55
CA ASN A 51 -8.47 -31.84 -20.16
C ASN A 51 -7.20 -31.14 -19.66
N LEU A 52 -6.80 -31.40 -18.42
CA LEU A 52 -5.58 -30.83 -17.85
C LEU A 52 -4.38 -31.71 -18.15
N GLY A 53 -3.51 -31.21 -19.03
CA GLY A 53 -2.22 -31.79 -19.37
C GLY A 53 -2.25 -33.29 -19.68
N CYS A 54 -1.92 -34.09 -18.66
CA CYS A 54 -1.74 -35.53 -18.72
C CYS A 54 -3.04 -36.33 -18.54
N ASP A 55 -4.15 -35.68 -18.17
CA ASP A 55 -5.45 -36.31 -17.95
C ASP A 55 -6.37 -36.18 -19.17
N SER A 56 -7.15 -37.22 -19.44
CA SER A 56 -8.12 -37.30 -20.54
C SER A 56 -9.58 -37.41 -20.08
N GLY A 57 -9.81 -37.53 -18.77
CA GLY A 57 -11.14 -37.72 -18.16
C GLY A 57 -11.99 -36.46 -18.00
N GLY A 58 -11.44 -35.28 -18.33
CA GLY A 58 -12.10 -33.99 -18.10
C GLY A 58 -11.91 -33.56 -16.66
N SER A 59 -11.26 -32.41 -16.46
CA SER A 59 -10.87 -31.96 -15.14
C SER A 59 -11.67 -30.72 -14.75
N VAL A 60 -12.05 -30.64 -13.47
CA VAL A 60 -12.73 -29.48 -12.89
C VAL A 60 -11.93 -29.06 -11.67
N TYR A 61 -11.53 -27.79 -11.62
CA TYR A 61 -10.89 -27.21 -10.44
C TYR A 61 -11.96 -26.95 -9.37
N LEU A 62 -11.76 -27.54 -8.19
CA LEU A 62 -12.53 -27.18 -6.99
C LEU A 62 -11.95 -25.93 -6.34
N ASP A 63 -10.62 -25.85 -6.30
CA ASP A 63 -9.81 -24.71 -5.90
C ASP A 63 -8.44 -24.89 -6.56
N ASP A 64 -7.99 -23.91 -7.32
CA ASP A 64 -6.67 -23.85 -7.97
C ASP A 64 -5.66 -23.02 -7.15
N PHE A 65 -6.09 -22.46 -6.02
CA PHE A 65 -5.36 -21.54 -5.15
C PHE A 65 -4.98 -20.20 -5.80
N GLU A 66 -5.48 -19.86 -6.99
CA GLU A 66 -5.21 -18.56 -7.65
C GLU A 66 -5.80 -17.40 -6.85
N GLY A 67 -6.96 -17.62 -6.22
CA GLY A 67 -7.61 -16.66 -5.32
C GLY A 67 -7.16 -16.74 -3.86
N SER A 68 -6.26 -17.66 -3.50
CA SER A 68 -5.94 -17.99 -2.11
C SER A 68 -5.36 -16.81 -1.32
N SER A 69 -4.65 -15.91 -2.00
CA SER A 69 -4.18 -14.66 -1.43
C SER A 69 -4.70 -13.47 -2.23
N ASN A 70 -5.14 -12.44 -1.53
CA ASN A 70 -5.62 -11.22 -2.14
C ASN A 70 -4.87 -10.03 -1.53
N PRO A 71 -4.10 -9.26 -2.31
CA PRO A 71 -3.44 -8.07 -1.80
C PRO A 71 -4.39 -6.88 -1.79
N PHE A 72 -4.39 -6.12 -0.70
CA PHE A 72 -4.88 -4.74 -0.67
C PHE A 72 -3.69 -3.80 -0.80
N SER A 73 -3.53 -3.18 -1.97
CA SER A 73 -2.33 -2.40 -2.24
C SER A 73 -2.36 -1.02 -1.60
N LEU A 74 -1.23 -0.67 -0.98
CA LEU A 74 -1.02 0.61 -0.33
C LEU A 74 -0.18 1.59 -1.17
N LEU A 75 0.33 1.16 -2.33
CA LEU A 75 1.14 1.97 -3.24
C LEU A 75 0.34 2.83 -4.22
N ALA A 76 -0.92 2.47 -4.49
CA ALA A 76 -1.65 2.93 -5.67
C ALA A 76 -1.75 4.46 -5.78
N GLN A 77 -1.75 5.20 -4.66
CA GLN A 77 -1.89 6.65 -4.63
C GLN A 77 -1.04 7.24 -3.50
N PRO A 78 0.16 7.78 -3.79
CA PRO A 78 0.97 8.48 -2.80
C PRO A 78 0.25 9.62 -2.09
N GLY A 79 -0.66 10.33 -2.79
CA GLY A 79 -1.45 11.44 -2.23
C GLY A 79 -2.52 11.04 -1.20
N VAL A 80 -2.71 9.74 -0.92
CA VAL A 80 -3.55 9.28 0.21
C VAL A 80 -2.77 9.26 1.53
N TRP A 81 -1.43 9.28 1.45
CA TRP A 81 -0.59 9.45 2.62
C TRP A 81 -0.48 10.93 2.98
N SER A 82 -0.61 11.23 4.27
CA SER A 82 -0.45 12.56 4.83
C SER A 82 0.68 12.58 5.86
N LEU A 83 1.06 13.79 6.29
CA LEU A 83 2.03 13.97 7.37
C LEU A 83 1.53 13.28 8.64
N SER A 84 2.45 12.64 9.36
CA SER A 84 2.11 11.96 10.60
C SER A 84 2.19 12.87 11.84
N SER A 85 1.26 12.66 12.77
CA SER A 85 1.42 13.03 14.18
C SER A 85 2.63 12.34 14.81
N VAL A 86 3.15 12.93 15.89
CA VAL A 86 4.30 12.38 16.61
C VAL A 86 3.88 11.13 17.38
N PRO A 87 4.52 9.96 17.15
CA PRO A 87 4.16 8.75 17.87
C PRO A 87 4.32 8.93 19.38
N ARG A 88 3.32 8.53 20.16
CA ARG A 88 3.33 8.62 21.63
C ARG A 88 4.12 7.47 22.25
N THR A 89 5.42 7.40 22.03
CA THR A 89 6.30 6.42 22.68
C THR A 89 7.50 7.08 23.34
N ASN A 90 8.22 6.34 24.18
CA ASN A 90 9.41 6.84 24.87
C ASN A 90 10.57 7.21 23.91
N LEU A 91 10.48 6.83 22.63
CA LEU A 91 11.44 7.20 21.59
C LEU A 91 11.29 8.66 21.09
N TYR A 92 10.19 9.31 21.46
CA TYR A 92 9.80 10.65 21.03
C TYR A 92 9.53 11.51 22.26
N PRO A 93 10.56 12.11 22.89
CA PRO A 93 10.41 12.87 24.13
C PRO A 93 9.49 14.10 23.99
N GLU A 94 9.32 14.61 22.78
CA GLU A 94 8.42 15.71 22.44
C GLU A 94 6.93 15.30 22.35
N SER A 95 6.63 14.00 22.31
CA SER A 95 5.31 13.42 22.03
C SER A 95 4.25 13.58 23.13
N ASN A 96 4.43 14.43 24.14
CA ASN A 96 3.43 14.66 25.20
C ASN A 96 3.33 16.16 25.55
N LYS A 97 3.63 17.02 24.59
CA LYS A 97 3.71 18.47 24.80
C LYS A 97 2.70 19.18 23.89
N ASP A 98 1.85 19.99 24.50
CA ASP A 98 0.90 20.87 23.80
C ASP A 98 1.58 22.22 23.58
N SER A 99 2.61 22.22 22.73
CA SER A 99 3.37 23.41 22.37
C SER A 99 3.98 23.23 20.99
N ILE A 100 4.48 24.33 20.42
CA ILE A 100 5.25 24.32 19.16
C ILE A 100 6.49 23.39 19.17
N TYR A 101 6.85 22.86 20.34
CA TYR A 101 7.95 21.92 20.49
C TYR A 101 7.55 20.47 20.24
N SER A 102 6.26 20.16 20.06
CA SER A 102 5.80 18.77 19.87
C SER A 102 6.37 18.11 18.62
N SER A 103 6.89 18.89 17.67
CA SER A 103 7.42 18.44 16.38
C SER A 103 8.91 18.78 16.20
N VAL A 104 9.61 19.16 17.28
CA VAL A 104 10.99 19.68 17.24
C VAL A 104 12.04 18.69 16.70
N ASN A 105 11.77 17.38 16.75
CA ASN A 105 12.66 16.35 16.20
C ASN A 105 12.26 15.88 14.80
N ARG A 106 11.22 16.48 14.20
CA ARG A 106 10.76 16.11 12.87
C ARG A 106 11.75 16.61 11.81
N ALA A 107 12.41 15.69 11.13
CA ALA A 107 13.24 15.97 9.96
C ALA A 107 12.40 15.93 8.67
N MET A 108 13.00 16.35 7.57
CA MET A 108 12.33 16.36 6.27
C MET A 108 12.16 14.93 5.74
N LEU A 109 10.95 14.62 5.31
CA LEU A 109 10.59 13.39 4.62
C LEU A 109 9.68 13.73 3.46
N ASN A 110 10.05 13.27 2.27
CA ASN A 110 9.23 13.43 1.09
C ASN A 110 8.74 12.05 0.64
N TRP A 111 7.45 11.95 0.35
CA TRP A 111 6.80 10.74 -0.16
C TRP A 111 6.15 11.02 -1.50
N TYR A 112 6.57 10.29 -2.53
CA TYR A 112 6.14 10.57 -3.89
C TYR A 112 6.28 9.34 -4.79
N ARG A 113 5.74 9.49 -6.00
CA ARG A 113 6.05 8.63 -7.13
C ARG A 113 6.67 9.53 -8.19
N ILE A 114 7.85 9.17 -8.69
CA ILE A 114 8.52 9.94 -9.74
C ILE A 114 7.66 9.93 -11.00
N ASP A 115 7.38 11.12 -11.51
CA ASP A 115 6.60 11.30 -12.72
C ASP A 115 7.39 10.84 -13.96
N GLN A 116 6.70 10.23 -14.92
CA GLN A 116 7.34 9.67 -16.11
C GLN A 116 8.02 10.73 -16.97
N THR A 117 7.56 11.99 -16.93
CA THR A 117 8.18 13.09 -17.67
C THR A 117 9.62 13.37 -17.20
N LEU A 118 9.91 13.16 -15.91
CA LEU A 118 11.25 13.24 -15.35
C LEU A 118 12.10 12.00 -15.66
N LEU A 119 11.45 10.86 -15.92
CA LEU A 119 12.12 9.59 -16.23
C LEU A 119 12.51 9.45 -17.72
N GLN A 120 11.85 10.19 -18.62
CA GLN A 120 12.00 10.04 -20.07
C GLN A 120 12.60 11.26 -20.80
N GLY A 121 12.77 12.41 -20.14
CA GLY A 121 13.14 13.67 -20.79
C GLY A 121 14.60 14.12 -20.61
N GLU A 122 15.13 14.89 -21.56
CA GLU A 122 16.44 15.61 -21.47
C GLU A 122 16.45 16.75 -20.42
N ARG A 123 15.41 16.85 -19.59
CA ARG A 123 15.23 17.92 -18.58
C ARG A 123 15.90 17.60 -17.24
N SER A 124 16.24 16.33 -16.99
CA SER A 124 17.17 15.94 -15.94
C SER A 124 18.58 16.37 -16.32
N GLY A 125 19.35 16.89 -15.38
CA GLY A 125 20.78 17.08 -15.62
C GLY A 125 21.42 15.71 -15.77
N ARG A 126 22.11 15.47 -16.89
CA ARG A 126 22.83 14.22 -17.24
C ARG A 126 23.79 13.66 -16.18
N ALA A 127 24.04 14.36 -15.08
CA ALA A 127 24.94 13.92 -14.01
C ALA A 127 24.33 12.86 -13.08
N ASN A 128 23.01 12.87 -12.82
CA ASN A 128 22.34 11.97 -11.86
C ASN A 128 21.34 10.98 -12.49
N GLU A 129 21.22 10.97 -13.82
CA GLU A 129 20.22 10.18 -14.57
C GLU A 129 20.33 8.65 -14.38
N ARG A 130 21.43 8.16 -13.79
CA ARG A 130 21.61 6.73 -13.48
C ARG A 130 21.80 6.40 -12.00
N SER A 131 21.33 7.27 -11.12
CA SER A 131 21.18 6.91 -9.71
C SER A 131 20.06 5.86 -9.57
N PRO A 132 20.31 4.74 -8.86
CA PRO A 132 19.30 3.69 -8.67
C PRO A 132 18.04 4.19 -7.94
N PHE A 133 18.13 5.33 -7.26
CA PHE A 133 17.04 5.94 -6.50
C PHE A 133 16.09 6.79 -7.35
N VAL A 134 16.46 7.13 -8.59
CA VAL A 134 15.65 7.99 -9.48
C VAL A 134 15.35 7.35 -10.84
N GLU A 135 16.00 6.23 -11.17
CA GLU A 135 15.75 5.53 -12.43
C GLU A 135 14.38 4.86 -12.48
N ALA A 136 13.83 4.76 -13.69
CA ALA A 136 12.63 4.01 -13.96
C ALA A 136 12.89 2.50 -13.77
N ILE A 137 12.03 1.83 -13.01
CA ILE A 137 12.15 0.40 -12.73
C ILE A 137 11.16 -0.33 -13.62
N THR A 138 11.60 -1.35 -14.33
CA THR A 138 10.70 -2.19 -15.12
C THR A 138 10.02 -3.22 -14.22
N GLN A 139 8.78 -3.59 -14.52
CA GLN A 139 8.08 -4.61 -13.76
C GLN A 139 8.81 -5.95 -13.75
N GLN A 140 9.51 -6.28 -14.84
CA GLN A 140 10.31 -7.49 -14.99
C GLN A 140 11.60 -7.49 -14.15
N GLU A 141 12.08 -6.34 -13.68
CA GLU A 141 13.23 -6.28 -12.76
C GLU A 141 12.89 -6.91 -11.41
N VAL A 142 11.65 -6.69 -10.92
CA VAL A 142 11.17 -7.21 -9.64
C VAL A 142 10.37 -8.50 -9.81
N PHE A 143 9.66 -8.65 -10.94
CA PHE A 143 8.81 -9.80 -11.25
C PHE A 143 9.16 -10.39 -12.63
N PRO A 144 10.28 -11.14 -12.76
CA PRO A 144 10.81 -11.58 -14.06
C PRO A 144 9.85 -12.42 -14.91
N ASN A 145 8.97 -13.18 -14.27
CA ASN A 145 8.02 -14.07 -14.93
C ASN A 145 6.64 -13.46 -15.15
N ARG A 146 6.45 -12.19 -14.76
CA ARG A 146 5.21 -11.47 -15.01
C ARG A 146 5.15 -11.07 -16.48
N SER A 147 4.08 -11.49 -17.14
CA SER A 147 3.81 -11.06 -18.50
C SER A 147 3.43 -9.59 -18.52
N VAL A 148 4.17 -8.78 -19.26
CA VAL A 148 3.83 -7.39 -19.53
C VAL A 148 3.07 -7.36 -20.85
N ASN A 149 1.87 -6.78 -20.87
CA ASN A 149 1.15 -6.51 -22.11
C ASN A 149 1.93 -5.43 -22.87
N GLN A 150 2.85 -5.82 -23.74
CA GLN A 150 3.47 -4.90 -24.68
C GLN A 150 2.42 -4.57 -25.73
N ASP A 151 1.83 -3.37 -25.65
CA ASP A 151 1.07 -2.84 -26.78
C ASP A 151 2.07 -2.55 -27.92
N PRO A 152 2.00 -3.27 -29.05
CA PRO A 152 2.93 -3.09 -30.16
C PRO A 152 2.79 -1.73 -30.86
N LEU A 153 1.72 -0.95 -30.60
CA LEU A 153 1.53 0.38 -31.19
C LEU A 153 2.09 1.52 -30.32
N ASN A 154 2.25 1.32 -29.01
CA ASN A 154 2.62 2.40 -28.08
C ASN A 154 3.91 2.18 -27.27
N GLY A 155 4.56 1.01 -27.37
CA GLY A 155 5.94 0.82 -26.88
C GLY A 155 6.17 1.13 -25.40
N PHE A 156 5.11 1.21 -24.57
CA PHE A 156 5.26 1.51 -23.16
C PHE A 156 5.98 0.35 -22.47
N ASN A 157 7.22 0.57 -22.05
CA ASN A 157 7.84 -0.25 -21.02
C ASN A 157 6.93 -0.20 -19.78
N ALA A 158 6.44 -1.36 -19.32
CA ALA A 158 5.62 -1.44 -18.12
C ALA A 158 6.49 -1.11 -16.89
N PHE A 159 6.60 0.18 -16.59
CA PHE A 159 7.30 0.66 -15.40
C PHE A 159 6.55 0.21 -14.15
N LEU A 160 7.28 -0.31 -13.18
CA LEU A 160 6.76 -0.61 -11.86
C LEU A 160 6.54 0.72 -11.11
N PRO A 161 5.30 1.07 -10.73
CA PRO A 161 5.08 2.19 -9.83
C PRO A 161 5.78 1.94 -8.50
N THR A 162 6.46 2.95 -7.98
CA THR A 162 7.08 2.89 -6.66
C THR A 162 6.52 3.98 -5.74
N LEU A 163 6.45 3.69 -4.44
CA LEU A 163 6.33 4.70 -3.39
C LEU A 163 7.74 4.96 -2.86
N ASP A 164 8.20 6.18 -3.04
CA ASP A 164 9.56 6.58 -2.71
C ASP A 164 9.51 7.47 -1.48
N LEU A 165 10.25 7.11 -0.44
CA LEU A 165 10.38 7.86 0.80
C LEU A 165 11.82 8.38 0.90
N THR A 166 12.03 9.66 0.63
CA THR A 166 13.35 10.30 0.78
C THR A 166 13.42 11.00 2.12
N TYR A 167 14.19 10.41 3.04
CA TYR A 167 14.41 10.93 4.38
C TYR A 167 15.70 11.75 4.46
N ARG A 168 15.61 12.98 4.95
CA ARG A 168 16.72 13.95 5.06
C ARG A 168 16.92 14.35 6.53
N PRO A 169 17.69 13.56 7.31
CA PRO A 169 17.77 13.76 8.76
C PRO A 169 18.47 15.05 9.20
N LYS A 170 19.19 15.72 8.28
CA LYS A 170 19.88 17.00 8.52
C LYS A 170 19.00 18.22 8.18
N VAL A 171 17.85 18.02 7.55
CA VAL A 171 16.98 19.11 7.08
C VAL A 171 15.73 19.16 7.96
N ARG A 172 15.33 20.38 8.34
CA ARG A 172 14.12 20.65 9.12
C ARG A 172 12.89 20.14 8.35
N GLY A 173 12.02 19.38 9.02
CA GLY A 173 10.72 19.01 8.47
C GLY A 173 9.64 20.04 8.79
N PRO A 174 8.41 19.86 8.27
CA PRO A 174 7.30 20.76 8.55
C PRO A 174 7.00 20.89 10.05
N TYR A 175 6.70 22.11 10.48
CA TYR A 175 6.35 22.52 11.83
C TYR A 175 7.42 22.22 12.89
N ASN A 176 8.69 22.16 12.49
CA ASN A 176 9.80 21.95 13.43
C ASN A 176 10.38 23.29 13.89
N PHE A 177 10.17 23.66 15.16
CA PHE A 177 10.68 24.90 15.78
C PHE A 177 11.92 24.67 16.67
N ASP A 178 12.89 23.88 16.20
CA ASP A 178 14.17 23.69 16.90
C ASP A 178 15.08 24.93 16.83
N ILE A 179 15.92 25.11 17.83
CA ILE A 179 16.77 26.30 18.00
C ILE A 179 18.25 25.93 18.17
N PRO A 180 19.18 26.86 17.97
CA PRO A 180 20.58 26.66 18.37
C PRO A 180 20.68 26.21 19.84
N GLY A 181 21.37 25.10 20.10
CA GLY A 181 21.50 24.51 21.44
C GLY A 181 20.39 23.54 21.86
N GLY A 182 19.28 23.49 21.13
CA GLY A 182 18.16 22.57 21.35
C GLY A 182 17.14 23.07 22.37
N GLN A 183 15.99 22.40 22.41
CA GLN A 183 14.87 22.71 23.29
C GLN A 183 14.96 21.91 24.60
N THR A 184 14.62 22.57 25.71
CA THR A 184 14.52 21.95 27.03
C THR A 184 13.16 22.27 27.64
N VAL A 185 12.40 21.24 28.01
CA VAL A 185 11.07 21.39 28.60
C VAL A 185 11.05 20.69 29.96
N ALA A 186 10.67 21.41 31.01
CA ALA A 186 10.67 20.91 32.38
C ALA A 186 12.02 20.28 32.82
N GLY A 187 13.14 20.89 32.39
CA GLY A 187 14.49 20.43 32.72
C GLY A 187 15.01 19.25 31.90
N LEU A 188 14.22 18.71 30.97
CA LEU A 188 14.62 17.63 30.08
C LEU A 188 14.92 18.18 28.68
N LYS A 189 16.14 17.93 28.19
CA LYS A 189 16.52 18.25 26.81
C LYS A 189 15.75 17.32 25.86
N ILE A 190 14.92 17.89 24.99
CA ILE A 190 14.06 17.14 24.07
C ILE A 190 14.58 17.15 22.63
N SER A 191 15.42 18.11 22.24
CA SER A 191 16.05 18.16 20.91
C SER A 191 17.52 18.56 20.99
N GLU A 192 18.30 18.20 19.96
CA GLU A 192 19.74 18.45 19.91
C GLU A 192 20.13 19.79 19.25
N GLY A 193 19.14 20.51 18.72
CA GLY A 193 19.30 21.86 18.20
C GLY A 193 19.70 21.97 16.75
N LEU A 194 19.88 23.21 16.31
CA LEU A 194 20.39 23.59 15.00
C LEU A 194 21.90 23.85 15.04
N ARG A 195 22.59 23.52 13.95
CA ARG A 195 23.95 23.97 13.65
C ARG A 195 23.92 25.39 13.08
N GLY A 196 25.07 26.06 13.03
CA GLY A 196 25.17 27.45 12.55
C GLY A 196 24.69 27.67 11.10
N ASP A 197 24.69 26.63 10.27
CA ASP A 197 24.17 26.63 8.90
C ASP A 197 22.65 26.36 8.82
N GLY A 198 21.98 26.19 9.96
CA GLY A 198 20.54 25.86 10.04
C GLY A 198 20.23 24.37 9.91
N SER A 199 21.22 23.50 9.68
CA SER A 199 21.00 22.06 9.62
C SER A 199 20.72 21.47 11.01
N LEU A 200 19.92 20.39 11.06
CA LEU A 200 19.61 19.68 12.30
C LEU A 200 20.87 19.03 12.87
N ASN A 201 21.18 19.33 14.13
CA ASN A 201 22.25 18.68 14.86
C ASN A 201 21.83 17.25 15.28
N ARG A 202 22.81 16.34 15.38
CA ARG A 202 22.62 14.90 15.67
C ARG A 202 21.48 14.29 14.84
N PRO A 203 21.65 14.18 13.50
CA PRO A 203 20.63 13.66 12.59
C PRO A 203 20.03 12.31 13.02
N GLU A 204 20.82 11.46 13.68
CA GLU A 204 20.41 10.16 14.20
C GLU A 204 19.30 10.23 15.28
N THR A 205 19.12 11.39 15.93
CA THR A 205 18.05 11.60 16.91
C THR A 205 16.71 11.96 16.25
N ARG A 206 16.75 12.39 14.99
CA ARG A 206 15.60 12.91 14.25
C ARG A 206 14.76 11.80 13.65
N TRP A 207 13.50 12.11 13.39
CA TRP A 207 12.54 11.18 12.79
C TRP A 207 11.63 11.91 11.81
N ALA A 208 10.92 11.16 10.99
CA ALA A 208 9.79 11.68 10.21
C ALA A 208 8.83 10.54 9.90
N GLY A 209 7.57 10.84 9.64
CA GLY A 209 6.58 9.80 9.36
C GLY A 209 5.40 10.28 8.53
N ILE A 210 4.72 9.30 7.96
CA ILE A 210 3.51 9.48 7.16
C ILE A 210 2.43 8.52 7.64
N THR A 211 1.19 8.94 7.56
CA THR A 211 0.01 8.16 7.99
C THR A 211 -0.99 8.07 6.85
N ARG A 212 -1.78 7.00 6.83
CA ARG A 212 -2.94 6.87 5.95
C ARG A 212 -4.09 6.17 6.68
N GLY A 213 -5.31 6.47 6.26
CA GLY A 213 -6.48 5.67 6.60
C GLY A 213 -6.47 4.29 5.94
N ILE A 214 -7.12 3.33 6.60
CA ILE A 214 -7.41 1.98 6.11
C ILE A 214 -8.93 1.84 6.01
N THR A 215 -9.40 1.43 4.84
CA THR A 215 -10.84 1.31 4.57
C THR A 215 -11.45 0.05 5.19
N THR A 216 -10.73 -1.07 5.16
CA THR A 216 -11.16 -2.34 5.75
C THR A 216 -10.52 -2.51 7.11
N THR A 217 -11.21 -2.10 8.18
CA THR A 217 -10.61 -1.97 9.52
C THR A 217 -10.62 -3.26 10.34
N ASP A 218 -11.59 -4.16 10.11
CA ASP A 218 -11.64 -5.46 10.79
C ASP A 218 -10.77 -6.49 10.05
N PHE A 219 -9.52 -6.59 10.47
CA PHE A 219 -8.54 -7.51 9.92
C PHE A 219 -8.79 -8.96 10.35
N GLU A 220 -9.46 -9.20 11.50
CA GLU A 220 -9.84 -10.56 11.91
C GLU A 220 -10.95 -11.12 11.01
N ALA A 221 -11.99 -10.32 10.77
CA ALA A 221 -13.07 -10.69 9.86
C ALA A 221 -12.58 -10.81 8.42
N SER A 222 -11.68 -9.92 8.00
CA SER A 222 -11.12 -9.91 6.63
C SER A 222 -9.94 -10.86 6.43
N ASN A 223 -9.48 -11.52 7.49
CA ASN A 223 -8.33 -12.43 7.51
C ASN A 223 -7.05 -11.82 6.91
N VAL A 224 -6.76 -10.56 7.27
CA VAL A 224 -5.49 -9.90 6.93
C VAL A 224 -4.41 -10.44 7.88
N GLU A 225 -3.37 -11.05 7.32
CA GLU A 225 -2.34 -11.74 8.12
C GLU A 225 -0.95 -11.09 8.01
N TYR A 226 -0.67 -10.36 6.93
CA TYR A 226 0.67 -9.86 6.63
C TYR A 226 0.70 -8.45 6.03
N ILE A 227 1.76 -7.70 6.35
CA ILE A 227 2.27 -6.62 5.50
C ILE A 227 3.31 -7.24 4.56
N ASP A 228 3.14 -7.15 3.25
CA ASP A 228 4.03 -7.73 2.23
C ASP A 228 4.56 -6.62 1.31
N PHE A 229 5.87 -6.49 1.18
CA PHE A 229 6.46 -5.42 0.39
C PHE A 229 7.82 -5.77 -0.19
N TRP A 230 8.13 -5.15 -1.33
CA TRP A 230 9.43 -5.21 -1.98
C TRP A 230 10.11 -3.85 -1.85
N MET A 231 11.28 -3.83 -1.23
CA MET A 231 12.06 -2.62 -0.97
C MET A 231 13.38 -2.66 -1.73
N LEU A 232 13.69 -1.61 -2.48
CA LEU A 232 15.03 -1.41 -3.03
C LEU A 232 16.01 -1.21 -1.88
N ASP A 233 17.18 -1.84 -1.97
CA ASP A 233 18.24 -1.66 -0.97
C ASP A 233 18.55 -0.16 -0.79
N PRO A 234 18.45 0.39 0.43
CA PRO A 234 18.68 1.82 0.67
C PRO A 234 20.18 2.18 0.69
N PHE A 235 21.08 1.19 0.70
CA PHE A 235 22.52 1.35 0.86
C PHE A 235 23.29 1.13 -0.45
N LEU A 236 22.72 1.62 -1.55
CA LEU A 236 23.33 1.53 -2.88
C LEU A 236 24.33 2.65 -3.17
N ASP A 237 24.25 3.78 -2.48
CA ASP A 237 25.21 4.89 -2.59
C ASP A 237 26.43 4.62 -1.70
N GLU A 238 27.59 4.36 -2.31
CA GLU A 238 28.80 4.02 -1.57
C GLU A 238 29.34 5.20 -0.74
N SER A 239 29.01 6.44 -1.10
CA SER A 239 29.45 7.63 -0.39
C SER A 239 28.72 7.87 0.94
N LYS A 240 27.54 7.25 1.12
CA LYS A 240 26.66 7.45 2.29
C LYS A 240 26.61 6.26 3.23
N LEU A 241 27.55 5.31 3.13
CA LEU A 241 27.55 4.07 3.94
C LEU A 241 28.08 4.27 5.36
N GLU A 242 28.97 5.24 5.57
CA GLU A 242 29.67 5.39 6.84
C GLU A 242 28.72 5.80 7.97
N ASN A 243 28.59 4.94 8.97
CA ASN A 243 27.73 5.13 10.15
C ASN A 243 26.23 5.41 9.87
N ASN A 244 25.80 5.30 8.61
CA ASN A 244 24.42 5.54 8.22
C ASN A 244 23.57 4.30 8.46
N LYS A 245 22.98 4.21 9.65
CA LYS A 245 22.04 3.17 10.04
C LYS A 245 20.79 3.80 10.60
N GLY A 246 19.64 3.19 10.40
CA GLY A 246 18.37 3.70 10.88
C GLY A 246 17.36 2.60 11.07
N LYS A 247 16.11 3.01 11.20
CA LYS A 247 14.97 2.13 11.42
C LYS A 247 13.79 2.64 10.61
N LEU A 248 13.05 1.70 10.03
CA LEU A 248 11.71 1.89 9.50
C LEU A 248 10.73 1.21 10.46
N PHE A 249 9.71 1.92 10.88
CA PHE A 249 8.63 1.39 11.72
C PHE A 249 7.33 1.37 10.94
N PHE A 250 6.55 0.30 11.12
CA PHE A 250 5.14 0.27 10.76
C PHE A 250 4.31 0.27 12.04
N HIS A 251 3.37 1.21 12.16
CA HIS A 251 2.36 1.21 13.20
C HIS A 251 1.01 0.87 12.60
N LEU A 252 0.27 -0.06 13.21
CA LEU A 252 -1.09 -0.45 12.81
C LEU A 252 -2.04 -0.35 14.00
N GLY A 253 -3.09 0.43 13.86
CA GLY A 253 -4.14 0.58 14.88
C GLY A 253 -4.85 1.91 14.75
N ASP A 254 -5.18 2.50 15.90
CA ASP A 254 -5.65 3.87 16.02
C ASP A 254 -4.45 4.80 16.19
N ILE A 255 -4.39 5.83 15.35
CA ILE A 255 -3.27 6.77 15.27
C ILE A 255 -3.88 8.17 15.30
N SER A 256 -3.25 9.04 16.07
CA SER A 256 -3.71 10.41 16.27
C SER A 256 -3.64 11.18 14.96
N GLU A 257 -4.72 11.86 14.61
CA GLU A 257 -4.84 12.77 13.48
C GLU A 257 -4.41 14.19 13.85
N ASP A 258 -4.27 14.49 15.14
CA ASP A 258 -3.65 15.71 15.70
C ASP A 258 -2.15 15.78 15.35
N ILE A 259 -1.84 16.30 14.15
CA ILE A 259 -0.49 16.49 13.61
C ILE A 259 0.16 17.69 14.33
N LEU A 260 -0.60 18.77 14.47
CA LEU A 260 -0.27 19.99 15.16
C LEU A 260 -0.89 20.01 16.55
N ARG A 261 -0.18 19.42 17.52
CA ARG A 261 -0.73 19.14 18.84
C ARG A 261 -1.30 20.33 19.57
N ASP A 262 -2.61 20.47 19.47
CA ASP A 262 -3.41 21.47 20.16
C ASP A 262 -4.85 21.01 20.47
N SER A 263 -5.17 19.74 20.18
CA SER A 263 -6.51 19.15 20.34
C SER A 263 -7.60 19.94 19.60
N ARG A 264 -7.26 20.51 18.44
CA ARG A 264 -8.19 21.16 17.51
C ARG A 264 -7.99 20.53 16.14
N LYS A 265 -9.09 20.16 15.49
CA LYS A 265 -9.04 19.71 14.10
C LYS A 265 -8.72 20.90 13.19
N SER A 266 -7.55 20.90 12.56
CA SER A 266 -7.25 21.84 11.49
C SER A 266 -7.84 21.38 10.15
N TYR A 267 -8.38 22.31 9.38
CA TYR A 267 -8.89 22.09 8.02
C TYR A 267 -9.01 23.41 7.25
N GLU A 268 -8.36 23.48 6.09
CA GLU A 268 -8.19 24.73 5.33
C GLU A 268 -9.50 25.32 4.80
N ASN A 269 -10.42 24.48 4.32
CA ASN A 269 -11.72 24.93 3.80
C ASN A 269 -12.63 25.55 4.88
N GLY A 270 -12.26 25.43 6.15
CA GLY A 270 -12.90 26.12 7.27
C GLY A 270 -12.37 27.52 7.55
N LEU A 271 -11.30 27.93 6.87
CA LEU A 271 -10.69 29.24 7.07
C LEU A 271 -11.46 30.34 6.32
N PRO A 272 -11.47 31.58 6.85
CA PRO A 272 -12.14 32.71 6.19
C PRO A 272 -11.48 33.02 4.86
N GLY A 273 -12.28 33.03 3.80
CA GLY A 273 -11.87 33.47 2.46
C GLY A 273 -12.69 34.67 1.98
N THR A 274 -12.63 34.97 0.68
CA THR A 274 -13.38 36.08 0.08
C THR A 274 -14.88 35.83 0.03
N LEU A 275 -15.30 34.57 -0.12
CA LEU A 275 -16.72 34.20 -0.22
C LEU A 275 -17.38 34.11 1.17
N ASN A 276 -16.61 33.73 2.19
CA ASN A 276 -17.08 33.57 3.56
C ASN A 276 -16.13 34.25 4.57
N PRO A 277 -16.03 35.59 4.57
CA PRO A 277 -15.09 36.32 5.42
C PRO A 277 -15.45 36.25 6.92
N ASP A 278 -16.71 35.94 7.24
CA ASP A 278 -17.23 35.89 8.61
C ASP A 278 -17.04 34.53 9.29
N LEU A 279 -16.37 33.56 8.64
CA LEU A 279 -16.04 32.27 9.26
C LEU A 279 -15.25 32.50 10.54
N ARG A 280 -15.67 31.83 11.61
CA ARG A 280 -15.08 32.02 12.93
C ARG A 280 -13.85 31.15 13.05
N THR A 281 -12.79 31.71 13.63
CA THR A 281 -11.55 31.00 13.92
C THR A 281 -11.18 31.22 15.39
N ASP A 282 -10.49 30.24 15.96
CA ASP A 282 -9.85 30.33 17.26
C ASP A 282 -8.32 30.36 17.08
N LYS A 283 -7.62 30.92 18.07
CA LYS A 283 -6.14 30.92 18.09
C LYS A 283 -5.65 29.70 18.84
N SER A 284 -4.67 29.00 18.28
CA SER A 284 -3.95 27.91 18.94
C SER A 284 -2.47 28.27 19.12
N VAL A 285 -1.69 27.35 19.70
CA VAL A 285 -0.23 27.52 19.82
C VAL A 285 0.47 27.47 18.47
N TRP A 286 -0.14 26.85 17.46
CA TRP A 286 0.38 26.74 16.10
C TRP A 286 -0.07 27.90 15.23
N GLY A 287 -1.28 28.41 15.43
CA GLY A 287 -1.72 29.57 14.67
C GLY A 287 -3.21 29.80 14.80
N ARG A 288 -3.93 29.50 13.73
CA ARG A 288 -5.34 29.79 13.59
C ARG A 288 -6.08 28.56 13.08
N VAL A 289 -7.04 28.10 13.87
CA VAL A 289 -7.86 26.93 13.53
C VAL A 289 -9.32 27.34 13.33
N PRO A 290 -10.06 26.71 12.41
CA PRO A 290 -11.50 26.97 12.26
C PRO A 290 -12.28 26.64 13.54
N ARG A 291 -13.27 27.47 13.87
CA ARG A 291 -14.19 27.21 14.97
C ARG A 291 -15.42 26.48 14.41
N THR A 292 -15.51 25.18 14.71
CA THR A 292 -16.52 24.26 14.17
C THR A 292 -17.94 24.78 14.38
N GLU A 293 -18.70 25.03 13.30
CA GLU A 293 -20.16 25.20 13.39
C GLU A 293 -20.96 24.39 12.34
N LEU A 294 -20.35 23.88 11.25
CA LEU A 294 -21.08 23.12 10.20
C LEU A 294 -20.21 22.04 9.52
N PRO A 295 -20.78 20.91 9.07
CA PRO A 295 -20.09 19.97 8.19
C PRO A 295 -19.85 20.63 6.83
N LEU A 296 -18.60 21.00 6.55
CA LEU A 296 -18.21 21.48 5.24
C LEU A 296 -17.91 20.29 4.31
N PRO A 297 -18.28 20.37 3.02
CA PRO A 297 -17.82 19.39 2.06
C PRO A 297 -16.28 19.40 1.99
N ASN A 298 -15.67 18.23 1.94
CA ASN A 298 -14.22 18.06 1.78
C ASN A 298 -13.81 18.39 0.33
N SER A 299 -13.87 19.67 -0.02
CA SER A 299 -13.58 20.23 -1.33
C SER A 299 -13.07 21.65 -1.20
N SER A 300 -12.06 22.01 -1.99
CA SER A 300 -11.57 23.38 -2.06
C SER A 300 -12.59 24.29 -2.76
N SER A 301 -12.49 25.59 -2.51
CA SER A 301 -13.33 26.59 -3.20
C SER A 301 -13.11 26.55 -4.71
N ALA A 302 -14.18 26.82 -5.47
CA ALA A 302 -14.10 27.01 -6.91
C ALA A 302 -13.59 28.41 -7.29
N ASP A 303 -13.60 29.37 -6.35
CA ASP A 303 -13.02 30.69 -6.53
C ASP A 303 -11.53 30.66 -6.20
N ASN A 304 -10.71 31.18 -7.12
CA ASN A 304 -9.25 31.09 -7.02
C ASN A 304 -8.69 31.93 -5.87
N GLU A 305 -9.29 33.09 -5.59
CA GLU A 305 -8.80 33.98 -4.53
C GLU A 305 -9.24 33.47 -3.15
N ASP A 306 -10.46 32.95 -3.04
CA ASP A 306 -10.94 32.25 -1.85
C ASP A 306 -10.03 31.06 -1.51
N ARG A 307 -9.71 30.23 -2.52
CA ARG A 307 -8.80 29.08 -2.36
C ARG A 307 -7.40 29.51 -1.94
N ARG A 308 -6.85 30.57 -2.54
CA ARG A 308 -5.52 31.11 -2.18
C ARG A 308 -5.44 31.61 -0.73
N LEU A 309 -6.55 32.05 -0.15
CA LEU A 309 -6.62 32.49 1.25
C LEU A 309 -6.82 31.33 2.24
N GLN A 310 -7.32 30.19 1.76
CA GLN A 310 -7.57 28.99 2.57
C GLN A 310 -6.41 28.00 2.52
N ASP A 311 -5.73 27.88 1.38
CA ASP A 311 -4.59 27.00 1.11
C ASP A 311 -3.31 27.57 1.75
N VAL A 312 -3.28 27.55 3.09
CA VAL A 312 -2.27 28.15 3.96
C VAL A 312 -1.75 27.16 5.01
N GLY A 313 -1.84 25.86 4.72
CA GLY A 313 -1.32 24.80 5.57
C GLY A 313 -2.16 24.50 6.82
N LEU A 314 -1.64 23.57 7.62
CA LEU A 314 -2.33 23.05 8.81
C LEU A 314 -2.33 24.05 9.97
N ASP A 315 -1.44 25.04 9.99
CA ASP A 315 -1.43 26.06 11.05
C ASP A 315 -2.40 27.22 10.77
N GLY A 316 -2.96 27.28 9.56
CA GLY A 316 -3.94 28.26 9.11
C GLY A 316 -3.39 29.66 8.90
N LEU A 317 -2.07 29.81 8.70
CA LEU A 317 -1.36 31.06 8.53
C LEU A 317 -0.56 31.04 7.22
N ASP A 318 -0.54 32.16 6.50
CA ASP A 318 0.45 32.32 5.43
C ASP A 318 1.83 32.61 6.04
N ASN A 319 2.88 32.43 5.24
CA ASN A 319 4.25 32.85 5.57
C ASN A 319 4.39 34.22 6.28
N ASN A 320 3.54 35.21 5.99
CA ASN A 320 3.57 36.50 6.71
C ASN A 320 2.94 36.40 8.11
N GLY A 321 1.78 35.76 8.22
CA GLY A 321 1.13 35.43 9.48
C GLY A 321 2.05 34.63 10.40
N GLU A 322 2.78 33.67 9.86
CA GLU A 322 3.77 32.88 10.58
C GLU A 322 4.90 33.72 11.17
N ARG A 323 5.48 34.64 10.40
CA ARG A 323 6.55 35.54 10.90
C ARG A 323 6.09 36.38 12.09
N ILE A 324 4.81 36.73 12.13
CA ILE A 324 4.20 37.47 13.24
C ILE A 324 3.95 36.52 14.42
N ALA A 325 3.33 35.37 14.17
CA ALA A 325 3.00 34.38 15.21
C ALA A 325 4.27 33.82 15.90
N PHE A 326 5.30 33.53 15.12
CA PHE A 326 6.54 32.90 15.58
C PHE A 326 7.71 33.89 15.76
N GLN A 327 7.42 35.18 15.97
CA GLN A 327 8.46 36.19 16.18
C GLN A 327 9.42 35.84 17.32
N ALA A 328 8.91 35.25 18.42
CA ALA A 328 9.72 34.81 19.55
C ALA A 328 10.71 33.70 19.15
N TYR A 329 10.28 32.76 18.31
CA TYR A 329 11.16 31.72 17.76
C TYR A 329 12.23 32.33 16.84
N LEU A 330 11.84 33.24 15.95
CA LEU A 330 12.75 33.92 15.02
C LEU A 330 13.85 34.72 15.74
N GLN A 331 13.59 35.19 16.97
CA GLN A 331 14.61 35.83 17.81
C GLN A 331 15.60 34.82 18.40
N GLN A 332 15.17 33.58 18.69
CA GLN A 332 16.02 32.54 19.27
C GLN A 332 17.02 31.95 18.28
N ILE A 333 16.76 32.08 16.98
CA ILE A 333 17.65 31.60 15.91
C ILE A 333 18.66 32.67 15.43
N SER A 334 18.75 33.82 16.10
CA SER A 334 19.57 34.95 15.67
C SER A 334 21.08 34.67 15.64
N SER A 335 21.54 33.57 16.26
CA SER A 335 22.93 33.13 16.25
C SER A 335 23.30 32.27 15.02
N LEU A 336 22.33 31.91 14.17
CA LEU A 336 22.59 31.20 12.92
C LEU A 336 23.29 32.10 11.89
N SER A 337 23.81 31.50 10.82
CA SER A 337 24.31 32.26 9.67
C SER A 337 23.18 33.08 9.02
N PRO A 338 23.48 34.26 8.42
CA PRO A 338 22.46 35.08 7.78
C PRO A 338 21.61 34.32 6.75
N VAL A 339 22.24 33.46 5.94
CA VAL A 339 21.55 32.64 4.94
C VAL A 339 20.53 31.69 5.59
N ALA A 340 20.90 31.03 6.70
CA ALA A 340 20.00 30.14 7.42
C ALA A 340 18.86 30.91 8.10
N GLN A 341 19.15 32.10 8.65
CA GLN A 341 18.11 32.95 9.23
C GLN A 341 17.12 33.42 8.18
N ASP A 342 17.58 33.83 7.00
CA ASP A 342 16.72 34.29 5.92
C ASP A 342 15.86 33.15 5.38
N ALA A 343 16.43 31.94 5.22
CA ALA A 343 15.68 30.76 4.82
C ALA A 343 14.56 30.40 5.81
N ILE A 344 14.86 30.36 7.13
CA ILE A 344 13.84 30.07 8.15
C ILE A 344 12.84 31.22 8.30
N ARG A 345 13.26 32.47 8.09
CA ARG A 345 12.35 33.63 8.15
C ARG A 345 11.39 33.65 6.96
N GLN A 346 11.82 33.18 5.78
CA GLN A 346 10.98 33.13 4.60
C GLN A 346 9.81 32.17 4.81
N ASP A 347 10.07 31.04 5.43
CA ASP A 347 9.14 29.92 5.66
C ASP A 347 9.32 29.35 7.10
N PRO A 348 8.79 30.04 8.13
CA PRO A 348 8.94 29.63 9.53
C PRO A 348 8.37 28.25 9.86
N ALA A 349 7.22 27.83 9.30
CA ALA A 349 6.68 26.49 9.50
C ALA A 349 7.36 25.43 8.63
N ASN A 350 8.00 25.80 7.52
CA ASN A 350 8.61 24.87 6.56
C ASN A 350 7.58 23.91 5.95
N ASP A 351 6.46 24.47 5.51
CA ASP A 351 5.34 23.77 4.91
C ASP A 351 4.94 24.31 3.52
N ASP A 352 5.70 25.24 2.95
CA ASP A 352 5.59 25.68 1.56
C ASP A 352 5.62 24.52 0.56
N PHE A 353 4.63 24.48 -0.33
CA PHE A 353 4.61 23.59 -1.48
C PHE A 353 5.43 24.12 -2.66
N ALA A 354 6.10 23.21 -3.37
CA ALA A 354 6.54 23.49 -4.73
C ALA A 354 6.35 22.28 -5.66
N TYR A 355 5.86 22.55 -6.86
CA TYR A 355 5.69 21.53 -7.89
C TYR A 355 7.06 21.13 -8.47
N TYR A 356 7.28 19.83 -8.70
CA TYR A 356 8.58 19.28 -9.10
C TYR A 356 9.12 19.83 -10.45
N ASP A 357 8.24 20.34 -11.31
CA ASP A 357 8.58 20.99 -12.60
C ASP A 357 8.46 22.52 -12.55
N ASP A 358 8.45 23.13 -11.36
CA ASP A 358 8.54 24.59 -11.25
C ASP A 358 9.92 25.08 -11.73
N GLN A 359 9.94 25.70 -12.90
CA GLN A 359 11.17 26.19 -13.54
C GLN A 359 11.75 27.43 -12.85
N LYS A 360 10.96 28.17 -12.05
CA LYS A 360 11.47 29.31 -11.28
C LYS A 360 12.30 28.83 -10.10
N LEU A 361 11.90 27.72 -9.49
CA LEU A 361 12.58 27.14 -8.33
C LEU A 361 13.66 26.13 -8.75
N PHE A 362 13.38 25.30 -9.75
CA PHE A 362 14.24 24.21 -10.18
C PHE A 362 14.79 24.45 -11.58
N ALA A 363 15.98 25.04 -11.64
CA ALA A 363 16.71 25.26 -12.87
C ALA A 363 16.92 23.95 -13.67
N GLN A 364 17.17 24.08 -14.97
CA GLN A 364 17.56 22.93 -15.79
C GLN A 364 18.80 22.28 -15.19
N GLY A 365 18.75 20.96 -15.01
CA GLY A 365 19.83 20.22 -14.37
C GLY A 365 19.67 19.93 -12.87
N THR A 366 18.68 20.53 -12.19
CA THR A 366 18.39 20.18 -10.79
C THR A 366 18.02 18.70 -10.65
N ASP A 367 18.63 18.05 -9.66
CA ASP A 367 18.43 16.64 -9.32
C ASP A 367 16.96 16.30 -9.01
N VAL A 368 16.53 15.09 -9.39
CA VAL A 368 15.14 14.62 -9.24
C VAL A 368 14.71 14.57 -7.76
N LEU A 369 15.57 14.07 -6.86
CA LEU A 369 15.22 14.02 -5.43
C LEU A 369 15.07 15.43 -4.85
N THR A 370 15.82 16.40 -5.38
CA THR A 370 15.73 17.82 -4.98
C THR A 370 14.45 18.46 -5.48
N ARG A 371 13.99 18.14 -6.69
CA ARG A 371 12.71 18.61 -7.23
C ARG A 371 11.51 18.18 -6.38
N TYR A 372 11.56 17.01 -5.79
CA TYR A 372 10.53 16.52 -4.86
C TYR A 372 10.69 17.00 -3.42
N SER A 373 11.69 17.81 -3.09
CA SER A 373 11.99 18.22 -1.70
C SER A 373 10.90 19.07 -1.03
N LYS A 374 10.10 19.79 -1.81
CA LYS A 374 8.95 20.60 -1.34
C LYS A 374 7.59 20.09 -1.85
N PHE A 375 7.54 18.90 -2.47
CA PHE A 375 6.33 18.39 -3.09
C PHE A 375 5.23 17.98 -2.10
N ASN A 376 5.59 17.78 -0.82
CA ASN A 376 4.66 17.41 0.25
C ASN A 376 4.34 18.57 1.20
N GLY A 377 4.70 19.81 0.83
CA GLY A 377 4.23 21.00 1.53
C GLY A 377 2.71 21.12 1.44
N VAL A 378 2.11 21.80 2.41
CA VAL A 378 0.67 22.01 2.53
C VAL A 378 0.27 23.43 2.10
N GLU A 379 1.06 24.47 2.38
CA GLU A 379 0.77 25.83 1.88
C GLU A 379 0.93 25.90 0.34
N GLY A 380 -0.17 26.14 -0.36
CA GLY A 380 -0.21 26.34 -1.82
C GLY A 380 -0.25 25.05 -2.64
N ASN A 381 -0.48 23.89 -2.01
CA ASN A 381 -0.43 22.59 -2.68
C ASN A 381 -1.66 22.27 -3.52
N SER A 382 -2.71 23.08 -3.33
CA SER A 382 -3.99 22.98 -3.96
C SER A 382 -4.22 24.23 -4.85
N ALA A 383 -3.21 24.78 -5.52
CA ALA A 383 -3.46 25.91 -6.41
C ALA A 383 -4.47 25.58 -7.55
N SER A 384 -5.36 26.52 -7.89
CA SER A 384 -6.29 26.42 -9.02
C SER A 384 -5.56 26.49 -10.38
N ASN A 385 -6.11 25.86 -11.42
CA ASN A 385 -5.53 25.94 -12.76
C ASN A 385 -5.77 27.31 -13.42
N THR A 386 -4.71 28.11 -13.58
CA THR A 386 -4.76 29.45 -14.20
C THR A 386 -4.39 29.48 -15.69
N GLY A 387 -4.21 28.31 -16.33
CA GLY A 387 -4.37 28.17 -17.78
C GLY A 387 -3.16 28.44 -18.69
N GLN A 388 -1.91 28.46 -18.20
CA GLN A 388 -0.75 28.65 -19.09
C GLN A 388 0.38 27.61 -19.02
N SER A 389 0.47 26.75 -18.00
CA SER A 389 1.58 25.77 -17.90
C SER A 389 1.20 24.41 -17.31
N GLY A 390 -0.07 24.02 -17.44
CA GLY A 390 -0.57 22.80 -16.80
C GLY A 390 -0.83 23.00 -15.31
N VAL A 391 -1.40 21.97 -14.67
CA VAL A 391 -1.74 22.01 -13.24
C VAL A 391 -0.45 21.80 -12.43
N GLN A 392 -0.02 22.84 -11.72
CA GLN A 392 1.12 22.78 -10.79
C GLN A 392 0.63 22.65 -9.35
N SER A 393 -0.22 21.66 -9.09
CA SER A 393 -0.74 21.32 -7.75
C SER A 393 -0.57 19.83 -7.50
N SER A 394 -0.46 19.42 -6.24
CA SER A 394 -0.41 18.00 -5.87
C SER A 394 -1.81 17.44 -5.60
N THR A 395 -2.75 18.30 -5.21
CA THR A 395 -4.12 17.92 -4.83
C THR A 395 -5.15 18.97 -5.29
N ASN A 396 -6.41 18.56 -5.30
CA ASN A 396 -7.57 19.44 -5.45
C ASN A 396 -8.45 19.50 -4.20
N LEU A 397 -7.96 18.92 -3.11
CA LEU A 397 -8.64 18.84 -1.83
C LEU A 397 -7.90 19.74 -0.83
N PRO A 398 -8.63 20.36 0.10
CA PRO A 398 -8.02 21.11 1.19
C PRO A 398 -7.27 20.15 2.10
N ASP A 399 -6.19 20.63 2.72
CA ASP A 399 -5.53 19.88 3.77
C ASP A 399 -6.34 19.94 5.07
N ALA A 400 -6.38 18.81 5.76
CA ALA A 400 -7.09 18.64 7.01
C ALA A 400 -6.46 17.54 7.86
N GLU A 401 -6.58 17.69 9.18
CA GLU A 401 -6.28 16.66 10.17
C GLU A 401 -7.40 15.61 10.23
N ASP A 402 -7.57 14.91 9.10
CA ASP A 402 -8.59 13.90 8.84
C ASP A 402 -8.08 12.90 7.79
N ALA A 403 -7.19 12.02 8.21
CA ALA A 403 -6.45 11.13 7.32
C ALA A 403 -7.33 10.01 6.73
N ASN A 404 -8.44 9.66 7.39
CA ASN A 404 -9.38 8.66 6.88
C ASN A 404 -10.64 9.28 6.21
N ARG A 405 -10.82 10.60 6.29
CA ARG A 405 -11.89 11.38 5.67
C ARG A 405 -13.28 11.02 6.17
N ASP A 406 -13.41 10.69 7.45
CA ASP A 406 -14.70 10.38 8.07
C ASP A 406 -15.37 11.60 8.74
N ASN A 407 -14.76 12.78 8.61
CA ASN A 407 -15.18 14.05 9.22
C ASN A 407 -15.11 14.05 10.76
N SER A 408 -14.57 13.00 11.38
CA SER A 408 -14.24 12.97 12.80
C SER A 408 -12.81 13.44 13.04
N PHE A 409 -12.38 13.44 14.30
CA PHE A 409 -11.03 13.80 14.71
C PHE A 409 -10.61 12.83 15.80
N GLU A 410 -9.63 11.97 15.51
CA GLU A 410 -9.09 11.03 16.48
C GLU A 410 -7.80 11.57 17.12
N GLU A 411 -7.82 11.78 18.44
CA GLU A 411 -6.64 12.22 19.20
C GLU A 411 -5.92 11.06 19.91
N ASN A 412 -6.60 9.92 20.08
CA ASN A 412 -6.04 8.80 20.82
C ASN A 412 -5.12 7.96 19.93
N GLU A 413 -4.10 7.37 20.56
CA GLU A 413 -3.23 6.40 19.90
C GLU A 413 -3.29 5.06 20.61
N ALA A 414 -3.53 4.00 19.83
CA ALA A 414 -3.42 2.63 20.27
C ALA A 414 -3.03 1.76 19.07
N PHE A 415 -1.76 1.32 19.01
CA PHE A 415 -1.22 0.65 17.84
C PHE A 415 -0.24 -0.46 18.18
N PHE A 416 -0.12 -1.42 17.27
CA PHE A 416 0.97 -2.39 17.23
C PHE A 416 2.14 -1.82 16.43
N GLU A 417 3.36 -2.07 16.89
CA GLU A 417 4.61 -1.57 16.30
C GLU A 417 5.42 -2.75 15.72
N TYR A 418 5.91 -2.57 14.50
CA TYR A 418 6.83 -3.49 13.82
C TYR A 418 8.11 -2.73 13.45
N GLU A 419 9.25 -3.18 13.97
CA GLU A 419 10.54 -2.51 13.79
C GLU A 419 11.39 -3.20 12.71
N LEU A 420 11.87 -2.42 11.75
CA LEU A 420 12.81 -2.87 10.72
C LEU A 420 14.14 -2.13 10.87
N PRO A 421 15.16 -2.76 11.47
CA PRO A 421 16.49 -2.17 11.58
C PRO A 421 17.17 -2.16 10.20
N LEU A 422 17.36 -0.96 9.65
CA LEU A 422 18.02 -0.74 8.37
C LEU A 422 19.47 -0.37 8.63
N GLU A 423 20.38 -1.33 8.47
CA GLU A 423 21.82 -1.11 8.64
C GLU A 423 22.60 -1.74 7.50
N PRO A 424 23.67 -1.10 7.00
CA PRO A 424 24.48 -1.66 5.93
C PRO A 424 25.43 -2.73 6.48
N LEU A 425 25.75 -3.73 5.66
CA LEU A 425 26.92 -4.58 5.87
C LEU A 425 28.21 -3.81 5.59
N PRO A 426 29.36 -4.25 6.14
CA PRO A 426 30.66 -3.74 5.71
C PRO A 426 30.81 -3.86 4.19
N GLY A 427 31.02 -2.74 3.53
CA GLY A 427 31.08 -2.68 2.07
C GLY A 427 29.71 -2.59 1.37
N GLY A 428 28.62 -2.27 2.08
CA GLY A 428 27.30 -1.90 1.56
C GLY A 428 26.28 -3.05 1.44
N TYR A 429 25.11 -2.73 0.88
CA TYR A 429 23.87 -3.50 0.98
C TYR A 429 23.35 -3.69 2.41
N LEU A 430 22.06 -3.95 2.53
CA LEU A 430 21.33 -4.14 3.76
C LEU A 430 21.74 -5.43 4.49
N ASN A 431 21.97 -5.33 5.80
CA ASN A 431 22.20 -6.47 6.67
C ASN A 431 20.89 -7.22 6.97
N THR A 432 20.59 -8.22 6.15
CA THR A 432 19.33 -8.98 6.23
C THR A 432 19.23 -9.90 7.45
N SER A 433 20.34 -10.18 8.14
CA SER A 433 20.36 -11.05 9.32
C SER A 433 19.56 -10.51 10.51
N ARG A 434 19.29 -9.19 10.53
CA ARG A 434 18.62 -8.50 11.63
C ARG A 434 17.09 -8.61 11.61
N PHE A 435 16.50 -8.96 10.47
CA PHE A 435 15.05 -8.99 10.30
C PHE A 435 14.40 -10.29 10.80
N GLY A 436 15.19 -11.34 11.00
CA GLY A 436 14.71 -12.63 11.47
C GLY A 436 13.52 -13.14 10.65
N LYS A 437 12.33 -13.13 11.26
CA LYS A 437 11.08 -13.68 10.71
C LYS A 437 10.44 -12.82 9.61
N TYR A 438 10.85 -11.55 9.45
CA TYR A 438 10.24 -10.64 8.48
C TYR A 438 10.83 -10.75 7.07
N TYR A 439 12.03 -11.31 6.92
CA TYR A 439 12.74 -11.35 5.65
C TYR A 439 12.49 -12.64 4.89
N ILE A 440 12.18 -12.53 3.59
CA ILE A 440 11.91 -13.68 2.73
C ILE A 440 13.08 -13.95 1.79
N GLU A 441 13.39 -13.00 0.91
CA GLU A 441 14.39 -13.17 -0.15
C GLU A 441 14.92 -11.83 -0.68
N SER A 442 15.94 -11.91 -1.53
CA SER A 442 16.44 -10.77 -2.32
C SER A 442 16.60 -11.15 -3.78
N LEU A 443 16.40 -10.17 -4.66
CA LEU A 443 16.56 -10.27 -6.09
C LEU A 443 17.51 -9.18 -6.60
N ASP A 444 18.57 -9.56 -7.29
CA ASP A 444 19.47 -8.61 -7.95
C ASP A 444 18.89 -8.24 -9.33
N ALA A 445 18.80 -6.94 -9.64
CA ALA A 445 18.43 -6.47 -10.98
C ALA A 445 19.35 -7.07 -12.05
N PRO A 446 18.96 -7.23 -13.33
CA PRO A 446 19.80 -7.86 -14.36
C PRO A 446 21.23 -7.31 -14.44
N ALA A 447 22.21 -8.15 -14.78
CA ALA A 447 23.62 -7.72 -14.88
C ALA A 447 23.85 -6.68 -16.00
N SER A 448 22.94 -6.59 -16.97
CA SER A 448 22.93 -5.59 -18.04
C SER A 448 22.43 -4.21 -17.60
N THR A 449 21.89 -4.09 -16.39
CA THR A 449 21.43 -2.80 -15.85
C THR A 449 22.61 -1.86 -15.69
N THR A 450 22.57 -0.73 -16.40
CA THR A 450 23.63 0.28 -16.35
C THR A 450 23.42 1.19 -15.14
N ILE A 451 24.47 1.47 -14.39
CA ILE A 451 24.40 2.24 -13.13
C ILE A 451 25.55 3.24 -13.11
N SER A 452 25.32 4.42 -12.53
CA SER A 452 26.38 5.43 -12.38
C SER A 452 27.54 4.92 -11.51
N PRO A 453 28.79 5.36 -11.76
CA PRO A 453 29.91 5.10 -10.86
C PRO A 453 29.61 5.59 -9.43
N GLY A 454 30.06 4.84 -8.41
CA GLY A 454 29.80 5.14 -7.00
C GLY A 454 28.49 4.55 -6.46
N PHE A 455 27.68 3.91 -7.32
CA PHE A 455 26.51 3.15 -6.90
C PHE A 455 26.68 1.64 -7.11
N LYS A 456 26.05 0.88 -6.21
CA LYS A 456 25.97 -0.58 -6.28
C LYS A 456 24.83 -1.04 -7.19
N ARG A 457 24.95 -2.31 -7.63
CA ARG A 457 23.90 -2.98 -8.39
C ARG A 457 22.58 -2.97 -7.61
N ARG A 458 21.48 -2.63 -8.27
CA ARG A 458 20.16 -2.64 -7.63
C ARG A 458 19.85 -4.03 -7.08
N ARG A 459 19.44 -4.07 -5.82
CA ARG A 459 18.98 -5.26 -5.11
C ARG A 459 17.63 -4.95 -4.48
N TRP A 460 16.66 -5.79 -4.74
CA TRP A 460 15.34 -5.74 -4.16
C TRP A 460 15.24 -6.75 -3.02
N HIS A 461 14.63 -6.37 -1.92
CA HIS A 461 14.42 -7.20 -0.74
C HIS A 461 12.92 -7.42 -0.53
N HIS A 462 12.51 -8.68 -0.40
CA HIS A 462 11.13 -9.06 -0.11
C HIS A 462 10.95 -9.26 1.38
N PHE A 463 10.01 -8.50 1.94
CA PHE A 463 9.61 -8.60 3.35
C PHE A 463 8.16 -9.05 3.45
N ARG A 464 7.91 -9.85 4.49
CA ARG A 464 6.58 -10.27 4.90
C ARG A 464 6.50 -10.25 6.42
N ILE A 465 5.76 -9.30 6.96
CA ILE A 465 5.62 -9.06 8.40
C ILE A 465 4.32 -9.71 8.87
N PRO A 466 4.35 -10.78 9.69
CA PRO A 466 3.14 -11.37 10.26
C PRO A 466 2.54 -10.46 11.32
N LEU A 467 1.27 -10.05 11.14
CA LEU A 467 0.62 -9.09 12.04
C LEU A 467 0.58 -9.59 13.49
N SER A 468 0.32 -10.89 13.69
CA SER A 468 0.30 -11.51 15.02
C SER A 468 1.63 -11.47 15.80
N GLN A 469 2.74 -11.08 15.15
CA GLN A 469 4.08 -11.12 15.75
C GLN A 469 4.69 -9.71 15.83
N PHE A 470 3.96 -8.75 16.39
CA PHE A 470 4.44 -7.38 16.62
C PHE A 470 5.62 -7.32 17.60
N ASP A 471 6.44 -6.27 17.48
CA ASP A 471 7.62 -6.03 18.33
C ASP A 471 7.28 -5.16 19.54
N GLY A 472 6.27 -4.30 19.40
CA GLY A 472 5.78 -3.43 20.45
C GLY A 472 4.28 -3.18 20.35
N LYS A 473 3.72 -2.62 21.42
CA LYS A 473 2.34 -2.15 21.49
C LYS A 473 2.31 -0.86 22.30
N PHE A 474 1.50 0.10 21.86
CA PHE A 474 1.16 1.29 22.61
C PHE A 474 -0.36 1.37 22.85
N GLY A 475 -0.77 1.99 23.95
CA GLY A 475 -2.19 2.18 24.29
C GLY A 475 -2.92 0.89 24.69
N SER A 476 -4.25 0.92 24.58
CA SER A 476 -5.15 -0.14 25.06
C SER A 476 -5.47 -1.22 24.01
N ILE A 477 -4.95 -1.16 22.78
CA ILE A 477 -5.30 -2.05 21.65
C ILE A 477 -5.10 -3.55 21.95
N THR A 478 -6.14 -4.37 21.87
CA THR A 478 -6.05 -5.81 22.26
C THR A 478 -5.93 -6.77 21.10
N ASP A 479 -6.52 -6.41 19.96
CA ASP A 479 -6.73 -7.29 18.82
C ASP A 479 -6.73 -6.49 17.51
N PHE A 480 -7.00 -7.18 16.39
CA PHE A 480 -6.98 -6.59 15.05
C PHE A 480 -8.38 -6.33 14.48
N ARG A 481 -9.42 -6.17 15.34
CA ARG A 481 -10.80 -5.93 14.89
C ARG A 481 -11.05 -4.49 14.46
N SER A 482 -10.22 -3.55 14.90
CA SER A 482 -10.32 -2.14 14.56
C SER A 482 -8.95 -1.54 14.27
N ILE A 483 -8.47 -1.73 13.04
CA ILE A 483 -7.24 -1.11 12.54
C ILE A 483 -7.63 -0.01 11.56
N ARG A 484 -7.73 1.24 12.04
CA ARG A 484 -8.17 2.39 11.23
C ARG A 484 -7.05 3.04 10.43
N PHE A 485 -5.80 2.95 10.89
CA PHE A 485 -4.68 3.65 10.29
C PHE A 485 -3.43 2.77 10.15
N MET A 486 -2.62 3.10 9.15
CA MET A 486 -1.22 2.68 9.05
C MET A 486 -0.34 3.92 9.08
N ARG A 487 0.72 3.87 9.89
CA ARG A 487 1.78 4.90 9.90
C ARG A 487 3.13 4.27 9.62
N MET A 488 3.92 4.91 8.76
CA MET A 488 5.33 4.59 8.55
C MET A 488 6.19 5.67 9.20
N VAL A 489 7.21 5.27 9.96
CA VAL A 489 8.15 6.19 10.60
C VAL A 489 9.58 5.82 10.26
N VAL A 490 10.38 6.81 9.88
CA VAL A 490 11.82 6.67 9.62
C VAL A 490 12.58 7.43 10.71
N LYS A 491 13.55 6.77 11.35
CA LYS A 491 14.37 7.37 12.43
C LYS A 491 15.78 6.78 12.43
N GLY A 492 16.77 7.53 12.92
CA GLY A 492 18.10 6.98 13.23
C GLY A 492 19.20 7.26 12.19
N PHE A 493 18.83 7.51 10.94
CA PHE A 493 19.81 7.76 9.88
C PHE A 493 20.62 9.04 10.11
N SER A 494 21.89 9.00 9.71
CA SER A 494 22.79 10.16 9.74
C SER A 494 22.89 10.87 8.40
N GLU A 495 22.62 10.16 7.31
CA GLU A 495 22.68 10.68 5.93
C GLU A 495 21.34 10.55 5.22
N GLU A 496 21.16 11.33 4.14
CA GLU A 496 19.97 11.25 3.29
C GLU A 496 19.81 9.82 2.74
N THR A 497 18.64 9.24 2.97
CA THR A 497 18.34 7.85 2.62
C THR A 497 17.00 7.78 1.90
N THR A 498 16.98 7.14 0.73
CA THR A 498 15.74 6.89 -0.04
C THR A 498 15.32 5.44 0.11
N ILE A 499 14.14 5.23 0.70
CA ILE A 499 13.49 3.93 0.81
C ILE A 499 12.47 3.83 -0.32
N ARG A 500 12.69 2.89 -1.24
CA ARG A 500 11.89 2.74 -2.45
C ARG A 500 11.08 1.46 -2.39
N MET A 501 9.75 1.54 -2.45
CA MET A 501 8.88 0.36 -2.36
C MET A 501 8.20 0.08 -3.71
N GLY A 502 8.50 -1.08 -4.31
CA GLY A 502 7.89 -1.54 -5.57
C GLY A 502 6.64 -2.40 -5.37
N LYS A 503 6.41 -2.85 -4.14
CA LYS A 503 5.16 -3.45 -3.65
C LYS A 503 4.99 -3.02 -2.19
N LEU A 504 3.78 -2.74 -1.73
CA LEU A 504 3.43 -2.55 -0.31
C LEU A 504 1.96 -2.87 -0.15
N ASP A 505 1.65 -4.07 0.33
CA ASP A 505 0.30 -4.61 0.36
C ASP A 505 -0.04 -5.19 1.72
N LEU A 506 -1.31 -5.09 2.11
CA LEU A 506 -1.89 -5.90 3.17
C LEU A 506 -2.44 -7.19 2.56
N ILE A 507 -1.90 -8.34 2.95
CA ILE A 507 -2.29 -9.62 2.37
C ILE A 507 -3.39 -10.25 3.21
N ARG A 508 -4.56 -10.43 2.59
CA ARG A 508 -5.61 -11.29 3.13
C ARG A 508 -5.51 -12.70 2.55
N ASN A 509 -5.73 -13.69 3.39
CA ASN A 509 -5.76 -15.09 2.97
C ASN A 509 -7.22 -15.57 2.91
N GLN A 510 -7.59 -16.37 1.92
CA GLN A 510 -8.89 -17.04 1.91
C GLN A 510 -8.93 -18.20 2.89
N TRP A 511 -7.79 -18.87 3.08
CA TRP A 511 -7.64 -19.98 4.00
C TRP A 511 -7.39 -19.47 5.42
N ARG A 512 -8.15 -19.98 6.38
CA ARG A 512 -8.01 -19.65 7.80
C ARG A 512 -7.30 -20.78 8.54
N ARG A 513 -6.49 -20.40 9.53
CA ARG A 513 -5.90 -21.35 10.47
C ARG A 513 -6.98 -21.88 11.40
N TYR A 514 -7.14 -23.20 11.46
CA TYR A 514 -8.02 -23.80 12.46
C TYR A 514 -7.32 -23.81 13.82
N SER A 515 -7.83 -22.99 14.75
CA SER A 515 -7.25 -22.80 16.08
C SER A 515 -7.79 -23.76 17.14
N GLN A 516 -8.83 -24.53 16.83
CA GLN A 516 -9.45 -25.47 17.76
C GLN A 516 -8.75 -26.84 17.75
N ARG A 517 -8.91 -27.58 18.85
CA ARG A 517 -8.31 -28.91 19.02
C ARG A 517 -9.03 -29.93 18.14
N VAL A 518 -8.30 -30.64 17.30
CA VAL A 518 -8.80 -31.81 16.56
C VAL A 518 -8.34 -33.07 17.27
N ALA A 519 -9.28 -33.95 17.62
CA ALA A 519 -8.94 -35.27 18.14
C ALA A 519 -8.22 -36.08 17.04
N VAL A 520 -7.07 -36.65 17.37
CA VAL A 520 -6.37 -37.59 16.49
C VAL A 520 -6.87 -38.99 16.86
N ASP A 521 -7.44 -39.71 15.88
CA ASP A 521 -7.82 -41.12 15.95
C ASP A 521 -8.77 -41.54 17.09
N GLY A 522 -9.92 -40.88 17.22
CA GLY A 522 -11.00 -41.35 18.12
C GLY A 522 -10.70 -41.31 19.62
N GLY A 523 -9.53 -40.80 20.03
CA GLY A 523 -9.13 -40.59 21.41
C GLY A 523 -9.52 -39.22 21.96
N THR A 524 -9.48 -39.05 23.29
CA THR A 524 -9.64 -37.75 23.95
C THR A 524 -8.46 -36.83 23.58
N ALA A 525 -8.76 -35.60 23.15
CA ALA A 525 -7.74 -34.57 22.87
C ALA A 525 -6.77 -34.46 24.06
N SER A 526 -5.47 -34.64 23.80
CA SER A 526 -4.41 -34.52 24.80
C SER A 526 -4.44 -33.14 25.47
N ASN A 527 -4.34 -33.10 26.80
CA ASN A 527 -4.25 -31.86 27.60
C ASN A 527 -2.86 -31.19 27.53
N ARG A 528 -1.89 -31.75 26.80
CA ARG A 528 -0.57 -31.14 26.65
C ARG A 528 -0.58 -30.14 25.48
N LEU A 529 -0.58 -28.86 25.82
CA LEU A 529 -0.39 -27.75 24.87
C LEU A 529 0.99 -27.89 24.21
N SER A 530 1.02 -28.22 22.92
CA SER A 530 2.19 -27.91 22.09
C SER A 530 1.79 -26.86 21.08
N THR A 531 2.23 -25.64 21.32
CA THR A 531 2.05 -24.50 20.42
C THR A 531 2.98 -24.70 19.22
N ALA A 532 2.48 -25.34 18.16
CA ALA A 532 3.19 -25.38 16.89
C ALA A 532 3.02 -24.02 16.19
N SER A 533 4.10 -23.37 15.82
CA SER A 533 4.01 -22.17 14.97
C SER A 533 3.68 -22.62 13.54
N VAL A 534 2.57 -22.10 13.02
CA VAL A 534 2.00 -22.45 11.73
C VAL A 534 1.83 -21.17 10.91
N GLU A 535 2.34 -21.19 9.69
CA GLU A 535 2.22 -20.10 8.72
C GLU A 535 1.54 -20.61 7.46
N LEU A 536 0.51 -19.89 7.02
CA LEU A 536 -0.18 -20.11 5.76
C LEU A 536 0.17 -18.98 4.80
N ASN A 537 0.68 -19.34 3.63
CA ASN A 537 1.12 -18.39 2.62
C ASN A 537 0.64 -18.84 1.24
N ALA A 538 0.66 -17.95 0.26
CA ALA A 538 0.69 -18.32 -1.14
C ALA A 538 2.14 -18.23 -1.66
N VAL A 539 2.49 -19.12 -2.58
CA VAL A 539 3.70 -19.05 -3.41
C VAL A 539 3.29 -19.02 -4.87
N ASN A 540 3.98 -18.26 -5.69
CA ASN A 540 3.60 -18.11 -7.09
C ASN A 540 4.80 -17.95 -8.04
N ILE A 541 4.54 -18.14 -9.33
CA ILE A 541 5.58 -18.12 -10.37
C ILE A 541 6.11 -16.70 -10.67
N GLU A 542 5.29 -15.67 -10.46
CA GLU A 542 5.68 -14.28 -10.73
C GLU A 542 6.63 -13.70 -9.68
N GLU A 543 6.42 -14.04 -8.40
CA GLU A 543 7.10 -13.44 -7.25
C GLU A 543 8.10 -14.41 -6.59
N ASN A 544 7.90 -15.74 -6.66
CA ASN A 544 8.71 -16.72 -5.91
C ASN A 544 9.50 -17.68 -6.81
N SER A 545 9.68 -17.36 -8.09
CA SER A 545 10.45 -18.18 -9.03
C SER A 545 11.96 -18.22 -8.79
N GLN A 546 12.48 -17.30 -7.98
CA GLN A 546 13.90 -17.27 -7.58
C GLN A 546 14.10 -17.56 -6.09
N ARG A 547 13.02 -17.92 -5.40
CA ARG A 547 13.03 -18.16 -3.96
C ARG A 547 13.98 -19.29 -3.58
N ARG A 548 14.67 -19.11 -2.46
CA ARG A 548 15.55 -20.12 -1.86
C ARG A 548 14.98 -20.66 -0.54
N PRO A 549 15.23 -21.93 -0.17
CA PRO A 549 16.03 -22.92 -0.91
C PRO A 549 15.31 -23.57 -2.10
N PHE A 550 13.97 -23.49 -2.15
CA PHE A 550 13.16 -24.05 -3.21
C PHE A 550 12.44 -22.92 -3.94
N ASN A 551 12.64 -22.85 -5.25
CA ASN A 551 11.93 -21.93 -6.11
C ASN A 551 10.59 -22.52 -6.54
N TYR A 552 9.62 -21.65 -6.81
CA TYR A 552 8.36 -22.08 -7.40
C TYR A 552 8.53 -22.33 -8.90
N VAL A 553 8.10 -23.51 -9.36
CA VAL A 553 8.02 -23.88 -10.77
C VAL A 553 6.61 -24.37 -11.05
N VAL A 554 6.09 -24.04 -12.23
CA VAL A 554 4.75 -24.48 -12.65
C VAL A 554 4.73 -26.02 -12.71
N PRO A 555 3.70 -26.69 -12.17
CA PRO A 555 3.58 -28.15 -12.23
C PRO A 555 3.60 -28.69 -13.67
N SER A 556 4.26 -29.83 -13.90
CA SER A 556 4.57 -30.34 -15.26
C SER A 556 3.36 -30.68 -16.14
N CYS A 557 2.17 -30.86 -15.57
CA CYS A 557 0.93 -31.14 -16.32
C CYS A 557 -0.08 -29.98 -16.27
N ILE A 558 0.26 -28.82 -15.69
CA ILE A 558 -0.64 -27.66 -15.61
C ILE A 558 0.01 -26.52 -16.42
N PRO A 559 -0.50 -26.21 -17.62
CA PRO A 559 -0.01 -25.06 -18.36
C PRO A 559 -0.52 -23.77 -17.72
N ARG A 560 0.31 -22.72 -17.70
CA ARG A 560 -0.16 -21.38 -17.32
C ARG A 560 -1.26 -20.94 -18.26
N GLU A 561 -2.32 -20.36 -17.71
CA GLU A 561 -3.44 -19.89 -18.50
C GLU A 561 -3.06 -18.64 -19.32
N PRO A 562 -3.37 -18.58 -20.62
CA PRO A 562 -3.19 -17.34 -21.39
C PRO A 562 -4.26 -16.31 -21.00
N PHE A 563 -3.92 -15.02 -21.08
CA PHE A 563 -4.92 -13.96 -20.98
C PHE A 563 -5.83 -13.94 -22.21
N VAL A 564 -7.13 -14.15 -22.01
CA VAL A 564 -8.13 -14.22 -23.10
C VAL A 564 -8.33 -12.86 -23.79
N GLN A 565 -8.07 -11.74 -23.10
CA GLN A 565 -8.28 -10.37 -23.60
C GLN A 565 -6.99 -9.63 -23.96
N SER A 566 -5.81 -10.28 -23.94
CA SER A 566 -4.57 -9.58 -24.25
C SER A 566 -4.36 -9.46 -25.76
N PHE A 567 -4.04 -8.24 -26.21
CA PHE A 567 -3.56 -7.97 -27.56
C PHE A 567 -2.13 -8.47 -27.80
N ALA A 568 -1.40 -8.83 -26.74
CA ALA A 568 -0.05 -9.37 -26.83
C ALA A 568 -0.10 -10.91 -26.88
N ALA A 569 0.34 -11.49 -28.00
CA ALA A 569 0.54 -12.93 -28.09
C ALA A 569 1.54 -13.39 -27.01
N GLY A 570 1.13 -14.33 -26.14
CA GLY A 570 2.00 -14.89 -25.09
C GLY A 570 1.94 -14.23 -23.71
N ALA A 571 0.88 -13.48 -23.41
CA ALA A 571 0.61 -13.04 -22.03
C ALA A 571 -0.04 -14.18 -21.22
N PHE A 572 0.54 -14.53 -20.07
CA PHE A 572 0.08 -15.60 -19.19
C PHE A 572 -0.36 -15.07 -17.83
N GLN A 573 -1.43 -15.63 -17.28
CA GLN A 573 -1.89 -15.39 -15.91
C GLN A 573 -0.87 -15.94 -14.91
N ASN A 574 -1.00 -15.50 -13.65
CA ASN A 574 -0.20 -16.05 -12.56
C ASN A 574 -0.53 -17.54 -12.36
N GLU A 575 0.35 -18.24 -11.65
CA GLU A 575 0.12 -19.61 -11.18
C GLU A 575 0.60 -19.68 -9.72
N GLN A 576 -0.26 -20.12 -8.81
CA GLN A 576 -0.04 -20.08 -7.38
C GLN A 576 -0.28 -21.44 -6.71
N SER A 577 0.21 -21.56 -5.49
CA SER A 577 -0.07 -22.70 -4.61
C SER A 577 -0.04 -22.27 -3.16
N LEU A 578 -0.73 -23.03 -2.30
CA LEU A 578 -0.66 -22.85 -0.86
C LEU A 578 0.70 -23.32 -0.32
N SER A 579 1.41 -22.44 0.39
CA SER A 579 2.60 -22.75 1.17
C SER A 579 2.25 -22.85 2.65
N PHE A 580 2.19 -24.09 3.13
CA PHE A 580 1.98 -24.41 4.53
C PHE A 580 3.31 -24.70 5.22
N LYS A 581 3.72 -23.83 6.16
CA LYS A 581 4.94 -24.05 6.97
C LYS A 581 4.56 -24.31 8.41
N TYR A 582 5.24 -25.26 9.04
CA TYR A 582 5.08 -25.54 10.46
C TYR A 582 6.44 -25.78 11.11
N LYS A 583 6.57 -25.40 12.39
CA LYS A 583 7.73 -25.75 13.21
C LYS A 583 7.42 -27.00 14.02
N LYS A 584 8.23 -28.04 13.85
CA LYS A 584 8.06 -29.33 14.53
C LYS A 584 8.09 -29.15 16.05
N THR A 585 7.00 -29.53 16.72
CA THR A 585 6.92 -29.68 18.17
C THR A 585 7.12 -31.14 18.57
N SER A 586 7.48 -31.41 19.84
CA SER A 586 7.75 -32.75 20.37
C SER A 586 6.50 -33.64 20.54
N ALA A 587 5.30 -33.12 20.28
CA ALA A 587 4.04 -33.86 20.34
C ALA A 587 3.44 -34.08 18.94
N GLN A 588 2.61 -35.12 18.79
CA GLN A 588 1.79 -35.31 17.60
C GLN A 588 0.73 -34.21 17.52
N VAL A 589 0.91 -33.27 16.59
CA VAL A 589 -0.04 -32.18 16.33
C VAL A 589 -0.56 -32.32 14.91
N LYS A 590 -1.89 -32.37 14.77
CA LYS A 590 -2.56 -32.22 13.48
C LYS A 590 -2.92 -30.75 13.30
N VAL A 591 -2.46 -30.16 12.21
CA VAL A 591 -2.75 -28.77 11.86
C VAL A 591 -3.44 -28.77 10.49
N GLN A 592 -4.54 -28.02 10.37
CA GLN A 592 -5.33 -27.98 9.15
C GLN A 592 -5.73 -26.53 8.82
N PRO A 593 -5.47 -26.04 7.60
CA PRO A 593 -6.16 -24.87 7.07
C PRO A 593 -7.58 -25.23 6.65
N LEU A 594 -8.51 -24.29 6.77
CA LEU A 594 -9.90 -24.46 6.34
C LEU A 594 -10.32 -23.31 5.43
N SER A 595 -11.10 -23.66 4.41
CA SER A 595 -11.88 -22.76 3.58
C SER A 595 -13.29 -23.34 3.45
N ASN A 596 -14.30 -22.50 3.44
CA ASN A 596 -15.69 -22.92 3.39
C ASN A 596 -16.18 -22.92 1.95
N TYR A 597 -16.54 -24.09 1.43
CA TYR A 597 -17.15 -24.24 0.11
C TYR A 597 -18.49 -24.94 0.21
N LEU A 598 -19.46 -24.54 -0.62
CA LEU A 598 -20.66 -25.33 -0.90
C LEU A 598 -20.45 -26.05 -2.23
N ILE A 599 -20.03 -27.31 -2.18
CA ILE A 599 -19.72 -28.11 -3.37
C ILE A 599 -20.67 -29.30 -3.43
N GLN A 600 -21.35 -29.47 -4.56
CA GLN A 600 -22.15 -30.65 -4.86
C GLN A 600 -21.41 -31.51 -5.89
N ILE A 601 -20.76 -32.59 -5.43
CA ILE A 601 -20.12 -33.57 -6.30
C ILE A 601 -21.12 -34.68 -6.58
N CYS A 602 -21.86 -34.56 -7.69
CA CYS A 602 -22.74 -35.63 -8.18
C CYS A 602 -22.16 -36.16 -9.50
N VAL A 603 -21.44 -37.29 -9.43
CA VAL A 603 -21.03 -38.02 -10.62
C VAL A 603 -22.20 -38.90 -11.03
N PHE A 604 -22.88 -38.56 -12.13
CA PHE A 604 -23.84 -39.47 -12.74
C PHE A 604 -23.06 -40.62 -13.39
N MET A 605 -22.81 -41.67 -12.61
CA MET A 605 -22.37 -42.94 -13.19
C MET A 605 -23.56 -43.54 -13.93
N ASN A 606 -23.45 -43.66 -15.26
CA ASN A 606 -24.36 -44.51 -16.01
C ASN A 606 -24.26 -45.93 -15.42
N ALA A 607 -25.37 -46.44 -14.90
CA ALA A 607 -25.55 -47.86 -14.60
C ALA A 607 -25.73 -48.65 -15.91
#